data_AF-A0A9D2HW75-F1
#
_entry.id   AF-A0A9D2HW75-F1
#
_cell.length_a   1.000
_cell.length_b   1.000
_cell.length_c   1.000
_cell.angle_alpha   90.00
_cell.angle_beta   90.00
_cell.angle_gamma   90.00
#
_symmetry.space_group_name_H-M   'P 1'
#
loop_
_entity.id
_entity.type
_entity.pdbx_description
1 polymer ?
#
loop_
_entity_poly.entity_id
_entity_poly.type
_entity_poly.pdbx_seq_one_letter_code
_entity_poly.pdbx_strand_id
1 'polypeptide(L)'
;MDYPQYIQSNRTARLGLNILTDVVERELGWIVRPNHQENDWGIDVYFDVVSDGFVTGKSIAVQLKSGNSYLREMDRDFWCFTGERKHLNYYLNHDIPVLVVLVDVDHEIAYWEACKVEYISSINDTSWSMPIPKRQQVNGTQKEELVKYVSKNIDYVSHFEAYWVENAILSDGNFAFIVSGKEEIQKKNYTPLADLIKRISSNKILLSHYRERVEISIHGYEDDNRELYEIEEVQSWVKDVFFHVPGLSYFLINNDQSHFLKLFFLSNIPNAATVRIQRGERYFISYSSETICKVLEILFHDLNSFTRRKGLGEEIACEISKHMAECLTGKSIEF
;
A
#
# COMPACT_ATOMS: atom_id res chain seq x y z
N MET A 1 59.93 18.30 18.36
CA MET A 1 58.65 18.87 18.80
C MET A 1 57.69 17.72 18.99
N ASP A 2 56.99 17.67 20.12
CA ASP A 2 56.04 16.60 20.46
C ASP A 2 54.61 17.13 20.26
N TYR A 3 54.14 17.08 19.01
CA TYR A 3 52.78 17.48 18.63
C TYR A 3 52.00 16.25 18.15
N PRO A 4 50.67 16.23 18.35
CA PRO A 4 49.81 15.22 17.72
C PRO A 4 50.09 15.14 16.22
N GLN A 5 50.41 13.94 15.75
CA GLN A 5 50.69 13.72 14.33
C GLN A 5 49.37 13.69 13.56
N TYR A 6 49.25 14.56 12.55
CA TYR A 6 48.15 14.48 11.61
C TYR A 6 48.33 13.24 10.73
N ILE A 7 47.43 12.27 10.87
CA ILE A 7 47.52 11.00 10.15
C ILE A 7 47.28 11.28 8.66
N GLN A 8 48.27 10.95 7.82
CA GLN A 8 48.24 11.23 6.38
C GLN A 8 47.04 10.57 5.68
N SER A 9 46.56 9.42 6.16
CA SER A 9 45.36 8.76 5.64
C SER A 9 44.09 9.61 5.78
N ASN A 10 43.96 10.39 6.87
CA ASN A 10 42.81 11.28 7.07
C ASN A 10 42.83 12.43 6.05
N ARG A 11 44.02 12.87 5.63
CA ARG A 11 44.17 13.85 4.56
C ARG A 11 43.67 13.29 3.24
N THR A 12 44.12 12.09 2.87
CA THR A 12 43.77 11.44 1.61
C THR A 12 42.27 11.14 1.52
N ALA A 13 41.66 10.65 2.60
CA ALA A 13 40.22 10.42 2.67
C ALA A 13 39.42 11.72 2.46
N ARG A 14 39.85 12.82 3.10
CA ARG A 14 39.21 14.13 2.94
C ARG A 14 39.37 14.70 1.52
N LEU A 15 40.54 14.53 0.91
CA LEU A 15 40.78 14.95 -0.47
C LEU A 15 39.89 14.17 -1.45
N GLY A 16 39.79 12.86 -1.30
CA GLY A 16 38.92 12.06 -2.15
C GLY A 16 37.44 12.40 -1.99
N LEU A 17 36.98 12.71 -0.77
CA LEU A 17 35.64 13.23 -0.54
C LEU A 17 35.40 14.56 -1.27
N ASN A 18 36.37 15.48 -1.24
CA ASN A 18 36.25 16.76 -1.94
C ASN A 18 36.19 16.58 -3.45
N ILE A 19 37.05 15.73 -4.03
CA ILE A 19 37.05 15.41 -5.47
C ILE A 19 35.68 14.83 -5.88
N LEU A 20 35.19 13.86 -5.10
CA LEU A 20 33.90 13.25 -5.36
C LEU A 20 32.74 14.26 -5.25
N THR A 21 32.80 15.15 -4.26
CA THR A 21 31.80 16.20 -4.06
C THR A 21 31.78 17.15 -5.25
N ASP A 22 32.95 17.62 -5.68
CA ASP A 22 33.04 18.57 -6.80
C ASP A 22 32.48 17.98 -8.10
N VAL A 23 32.86 16.75 -8.45
CA VAL A 23 32.37 16.11 -9.69
C VAL A 23 30.87 15.82 -9.64
N VAL A 24 30.34 15.37 -8.50
CA VAL A 24 28.90 15.08 -8.34
C VAL A 24 28.08 16.36 -8.38
N GLU A 25 28.47 17.40 -7.65
CA GLU A 25 27.71 18.64 -7.59
C GLU A 25 27.80 19.45 -8.88
N ARG A 26 28.97 19.49 -9.53
CA ARG A 26 29.17 20.28 -10.76
C ARG A 26 28.71 19.58 -12.01
N GLU A 27 29.04 18.29 -12.18
CA GLU A 27 28.76 17.59 -13.43
C GLU A 27 27.44 16.83 -13.40
N LEU A 28 27.08 16.24 -12.26
CA LEU A 28 25.78 15.57 -12.13
C LEU A 28 24.67 16.54 -11.72
N GLY A 29 25.02 17.66 -11.06
CA GLY A 29 24.04 18.58 -10.48
C GLY A 29 23.27 17.96 -9.31
N TRP A 30 23.85 16.96 -8.66
CA TRP A 30 23.26 16.26 -7.50
C TRP A 30 23.82 16.83 -6.20
N ILE A 31 23.25 16.40 -5.07
CA ILE A 31 23.70 16.84 -3.75
C ILE A 31 24.53 15.71 -3.12
N VAL A 32 25.71 16.04 -2.58
CA VAL A 32 26.47 15.10 -1.76
C VAL A 32 26.17 15.35 -0.29
N ARG A 33 25.73 14.29 0.40
CA ARG A 33 25.40 14.33 1.83
C ARG A 33 26.34 13.40 2.59
N PRO A 34 27.42 13.93 3.21
CA PRO A 34 28.37 13.11 3.96
C PRO A 34 27.77 12.54 5.24
N ASN A 35 28.12 11.31 5.58
CA ASN A 35 27.86 10.75 6.90
C ASN A 35 28.96 11.18 7.87
N HIS A 36 28.55 11.56 9.08
CA HIS A 36 29.50 11.86 10.16
C HIS A 36 30.12 10.58 10.72
N GLN A 37 31.43 10.63 11.00
CA GLN A 37 32.24 9.47 11.41
C GLN A 37 31.75 8.74 12.65
N GLU A 38 31.00 9.40 13.52
CA GLU A 38 30.42 8.80 14.73
C GLU A 38 29.33 7.74 14.42
N ASN A 39 28.87 7.65 13.18
CA ASN A 39 27.83 6.71 12.71
C ASN A 39 28.24 5.93 11.45
N ASP A 40 29.53 5.79 11.17
CA ASP A 40 30.01 5.11 9.96
C ASP A 40 30.04 3.58 10.14
N TRP A 41 29.01 2.92 9.60
CA TRP A 41 28.91 1.45 9.52
C TRP A 41 29.36 0.90 8.16
N GLY A 42 29.96 1.75 7.31
CA GLY A 42 30.42 1.43 5.96
C GLY A 42 29.77 2.24 4.85
N ILE A 43 29.04 3.33 5.12
CA ILE A 43 28.59 4.28 4.09
C ILE A 43 29.16 5.65 4.44
N ASP A 44 30.03 6.15 3.58
CA ASP A 44 30.72 7.43 3.78
C ASP A 44 29.85 8.61 3.35
N VAL A 45 29.12 8.49 2.24
CA VAL A 45 28.27 9.56 1.70
C VAL A 45 27.01 9.01 1.02
N TYR A 46 26.03 9.89 0.85
CA TYR A 46 24.90 9.67 -0.07
C TYR A 46 24.93 10.70 -1.20
N PHE A 47 24.51 10.27 -2.38
CA PHE A 47 24.15 11.16 -3.49
C PHE A 47 22.63 11.29 -3.52
N ASP A 48 22.12 12.49 -3.27
CA ASP A 48 20.68 12.78 -3.40
C ASP A 48 20.42 13.31 -4.82
N VAL A 49 19.59 12.59 -5.57
CA VAL A 49 19.35 12.80 -6.99
C VAL A 49 18.47 14.04 -7.18
N VAL A 50 18.94 14.96 -8.01
CA VAL A 50 18.21 16.14 -8.46
C VAL A 50 17.83 15.97 -9.93
N SER A 51 16.56 16.23 -10.24
CA SER A 51 16.02 16.28 -11.60
C SER A 51 15.27 17.58 -11.78
N ASP A 52 15.55 18.31 -12.86
CA ASP A 52 14.85 19.55 -13.22
C ASP A 52 14.84 20.62 -12.10
N GLY A 53 15.88 20.65 -11.28
CA GLY A 53 16.00 21.55 -10.12
C GLY A 53 15.28 21.09 -8.86
N PHE A 54 14.62 19.92 -8.89
CA PHE A 54 13.92 19.35 -7.75
C PHE A 54 14.69 18.18 -7.13
N VAL A 55 14.84 18.19 -5.81
CA VAL A 55 15.36 17.05 -5.05
C VAL A 55 14.30 15.95 -5.06
N THR A 56 14.62 14.80 -5.67
CA THR A 56 13.64 13.75 -5.99
C THR A 56 13.29 12.84 -4.82
N GLY A 57 14.02 12.95 -3.70
CA GLY A 57 13.96 12.00 -2.58
C GLY A 57 14.59 10.64 -2.90
N LYS A 58 15.19 10.46 -4.09
CA LYS A 58 15.98 9.28 -4.44
C LYS A 58 17.42 9.51 -4.03
N SER A 59 18.03 8.48 -3.47
CA SER A 59 19.43 8.52 -3.04
C SER A 59 20.20 7.33 -3.55
N ILE A 60 21.52 7.48 -3.61
CA ILE A 60 22.47 6.39 -3.81
C ILE A 60 23.44 6.43 -2.63
N ALA A 61 23.63 5.30 -1.97
CA ALA A 61 24.59 5.15 -0.87
C ALA A 61 25.98 4.86 -1.44
N VAL A 62 27.01 5.41 -0.84
CA VAL A 62 28.38 5.31 -1.37
C VAL A 62 29.36 4.94 -0.27
N GLN A 63 30.09 3.87 -0.52
CA GLN A 63 31.30 3.51 0.21
C GLN A 63 32.51 4.05 -0.56
N LEU A 64 33.21 5.00 0.04
CA LEU A 64 34.27 5.77 -0.57
C LEU A 64 35.64 5.28 -0.09
N LYS A 65 36.48 4.83 -1.03
CA LYS A 65 37.90 4.55 -0.78
C LYS A 65 38.77 5.48 -1.61
N SER A 66 39.69 6.17 -0.95
CA SER A 66 40.52 7.20 -1.58
C SER A 66 42.00 6.86 -1.49
N GLY A 67 42.71 6.99 -2.61
CA GLY A 67 44.17 6.83 -2.70
C GLY A 67 44.65 5.56 -3.40
N ASN A 68 45.91 5.60 -3.86
CA ASN A 68 46.51 4.59 -4.75
C ASN A 68 46.55 3.17 -4.16
N SER A 69 46.50 3.01 -2.83
CA SER A 69 46.43 1.69 -2.20
C SER A 69 45.16 0.90 -2.56
N TYR A 70 44.09 1.58 -2.98
CA TYR A 70 42.84 0.96 -3.38
C TYR A 70 42.74 0.70 -4.88
N LEU A 71 43.59 1.32 -5.69
CA LEU A 71 43.67 1.14 -7.15
C LEU A 71 44.54 -0.07 -7.50
N ARG A 72 44.14 -1.24 -7.00
CA ARG A 72 44.84 -2.51 -7.30
C ARG A 72 44.35 -3.04 -8.64
N GLU A 73 45.23 -3.17 -9.62
CA GLU A 73 44.86 -3.70 -10.93
C GLU A 73 44.43 -5.16 -10.83
N MET A 74 43.27 -5.47 -11.40
CA MET A 74 42.87 -6.85 -11.69
C MET A 74 43.38 -7.26 -13.06
N ASP A 75 43.11 -6.40 -14.06
CA ASP A 75 43.57 -6.52 -15.43
C ASP A 75 43.58 -5.13 -16.12
N ARG A 76 43.59 -5.12 -17.46
CA ARG A 76 43.57 -3.90 -18.27
C ARG A 76 42.32 -3.05 -18.05
N ASP A 77 41.17 -3.66 -17.81
CA ASP A 77 39.86 -3.02 -17.83
C ASP A 77 39.28 -2.80 -16.44
N PHE A 78 39.77 -3.49 -15.40
CA PHE A 78 39.21 -3.44 -14.04
C PHE A 78 40.23 -3.19 -12.91
N TRP A 79 39.77 -2.47 -11.89
CA TRP A 79 40.35 -2.46 -10.54
C TRP A 79 39.75 -3.59 -9.69
N CYS A 80 40.49 -4.09 -8.70
CA CYS A 80 40.04 -5.09 -7.73
C CYS A 80 39.83 -4.44 -6.35
N PHE A 81 38.56 -4.23 -5.99
CA PHE A 81 38.19 -3.86 -4.64
C PHE A 81 38.14 -5.10 -3.73
N THR A 82 38.62 -4.99 -2.49
CA THR A 82 38.43 -6.01 -1.45
C THR A 82 37.80 -5.37 -0.22
N GLY A 83 36.73 -5.99 0.27
CA GLY A 83 36.03 -5.57 1.49
C GLY A 83 36.03 -6.66 2.55
N GLU A 84 35.77 -6.28 3.80
CA GLU A 84 35.50 -7.21 4.89
C GLU A 84 34.09 -7.81 4.75
N ARG A 85 33.91 -9.09 5.10
CA ARG A 85 32.63 -9.80 5.00
C ARG A 85 31.49 -9.15 5.78
N LYS A 86 31.78 -8.50 6.91
CA LYS A 86 30.78 -7.78 7.73
C LYS A 86 30.03 -6.71 6.93
N HIS A 87 30.73 -6.03 6.02
CA HIS A 87 30.15 -4.98 5.19
C HIS A 87 29.37 -5.54 3.99
N LEU A 88 29.68 -6.75 3.53
CA LEU A 88 28.98 -7.35 2.39
C LEU A 88 27.49 -7.56 2.68
N ASN A 89 27.19 -8.19 3.81
CA ASN A 89 25.80 -8.37 4.25
C ASN A 89 25.12 -7.02 4.47
N TYR A 90 25.84 -6.04 5.01
CA TYR A 90 25.31 -4.70 5.23
C TYR A 90 24.95 -4.01 3.92
N TYR A 91 25.80 -4.06 2.89
CA TYR A 91 25.54 -3.45 1.59
C TYR A 91 24.41 -4.13 0.82
N LEU A 92 24.40 -5.46 0.79
CA LEU A 92 23.39 -6.22 0.04
C LEU A 92 21.99 -6.19 0.67
N ASN A 93 21.89 -5.87 1.96
CA ASN A 93 20.59 -5.64 2.64
C ASN A 93 20.17 -4.17 2.66
N HIS A 94 20.95 -3.26 2.06
CA HIS A 94 20.66 -1.85 2.09
C HIS A 94 19.54 -1.52 1.08
N ASP A 95 18.41 -0.96 1.53
CA ASP A 95 17.26 -0.62 0.66
C ASP A 95 17.61 0.45 -0.39
N ILE A 96 18.60 1.29 -0.09
CA ILE A 96 19.19 2.26 -1.03
C ILE A 96 20.34 1.57 -1.77
N PRO A 97 20.44 1.67 -3.11
CA PRO A 97 21.54 1.08 -3.87
C PRO A 97 22.90 1.57 -3.35
N VAL A 98 23.83 0.64 -3.15
CA VAL A 98 25.18 0.94 -2.65
C VAL A 98 26.18 0.88 -3.81
N LEU A 99 26.93 1.96 -4.01
CA LEU A 99 28.09 2.00 -4.89
C LEU A 99 29.38 1.88 -4.06
N VAL A 100 30.35 1.16 -4.60
CA VAL A 100 31.74 1.27 -4.15
C VAL A 100 32.44 2.24 -5.10
N VAL A 101 33.00 3.32 -4.53
CA VAL A 101 33.70 4.36 -5.28
C VAL A 101 35.17 4.38 -4.90
N LEU A 102 36.04 4.24 -5.89
CA LEU A 102 37.49 4.37 -5.75
C LEU A 102 37.94 5.71 -6.32
N VAL A 103 38.59 6.55 -5.51
CA VAL A 103 39.12 7.84 -5.97
C VAL A 103 40.63 7.76 -6.14
N ASP A 104 41.06 7.99 -7.37
CA ASP A 104 42.43 8.34 -7.75
C ASP A 104 42.63 9.83 -7.46
N VAL A 105 43.36 10.12 -6.38
CA VAL A 105 43.59 11.49 -5.92
C VAL A 105 44.63 12.20 -6.79
N ASP A 106 45.53 11.47 -7.45
CA ASP A 106 46.60 12.07 -8.25
C ASP A 106 46.07 12.55 -9.62
N HIS A 107 45.11 11.81 -10.19
CA HIS A 107 44.46 12.15 -11.47
C HIS A 107 43.07 12.79 -11.29
N GLU A 108 42.58 12.90 -10.05
CA GLU A 108 41.25 13.41 -9.69
C GLU A 108 40.09 12.64 -10.37
N ILE A 109 40.21 11.31 -10.45
CA ILE A 109 39.21 10.43 -11.09
C ILE A 109 38.51 9.56 -10.05
N ALA A 110 37.18 9.54 -10.07
CA ALA A 110 36.37 8.63 -9.26
C ALA A 110 35.81 7.50 -10.13
N TYR A 111 36.19 6.25 -9.85
CA TYR A 111 35.66 5.04 -10.48
C TYR A 111 34.56 4.44 -9.62
N TRP A 112 33.54 3.83 -10.22
CA TRP A 112 32.44 3.24 -9.46
C TRP A 112 31.94 1.91 -10.03
N GLU A 113 31.37 1.10 -9.15
CA GLU A 113 30.53 -0.04 -9.50
C GLU A 113 29.49 -0.27 -8.41
N ALA A 114 28.32 -0.77 -8.78
CA ALA A 114 27.28 -1.12 -7.83
C ALA A 114 27.60 -2.43 -7.10
N CYS A 115 27.37 -2.45 -5.79
CA CYS A 115 27.52 -3.64 -4.98
C CYS A 115 26.36 -4.61 -5.27
N LYS A 116 26.62 -5.56 -6.16
CA LYS A 116 25.67 -6.55 -6.66
C LYS A 116 26.23 -7.96 -6.50
N VAL A 117 25.36 -8.91 -6.12
CA VAL A 117 25.76 -10.30 -5.85
C VAL A 117 26.46 -10.96 -7.04
N GLU A 118 26.06 -10.58 -8.26
CA GLU A 118 26.60 -11.10 -9.51
C GLU A 118 28.07 -10.74 -9.74
N TYR A 119 28.58 -9.68 -9.09
CA TYR A 119 29.95 -9.20 -9.26
C TYR A 119 30.87 -9.60 -8.10
N ILE A 120 30.33 -10.26 -7.07
CA ILE A 120 31.06 -10.56 -5.84
C ILE A 120 31.74 -11.92 -5.94
N SER A 121 33.02 -11.95 -5.57
CA SER A 121 33.79 -13.18 -5.38
C SER A 121 34.22 -13.32 -3.92
N SER A 122 33.99 -14.49 -3.32
CA SER A 122 34.56 -14.79 -2.02
C SER A 122 36.06 -15.04 -2.17
N ILE A 123 36.88 -14.35 -1.35
CA ILE A 123 38.31 -14.62 -1.27
C ILE A 123 38.58 -15.64 -0.16
N ASN A 124 37.96 -15.44 1.01
CA ASN A 124 38.03 -16.32 2.17
C ASN A 124 36.87 -16.00 3.14
N ASP A 125 36.84 -16.66 4.30
CA ASP A 125 35.79 -16.51 5.31
C ASP A 125 35.66 -15.10 5.93
N THR A 126 36.56 -14.19 5.62
CA THR A 126 36.59 -12.82 6.19
C THR A 126 36.54 -11.73 5.14
N SER A 127 36.74 -12.04 3.86
CA SER A 127 36.92 -11.04 2.81
C SER A 127 36.35 -11.48 1.47
N TRP A 128 35.97 -10.48 0.69
CA TRP A 128 35.38 -10.64 -0.63
C TRP A 128 35.97 -9.59 -1.57
N SER A 129 35.86 -9.81 -2.87
CA SER A 129 36.22 -8.84 -3.90
C SER A 129 35.12 -8.60 -4.90
N MET A 130 35.23 -7.48 -5.59
CA MET A 130 34.46 -7.18 -6.80
C MET A 130 35.33 -6.39 -7.79
N PRO A 131 35.14 -6.60 -9.10
CA PRO A 131 35.76 -5.77 -10.11
C PRO A 131 35.10 -4.39 -10.16
N ILE A 132 35.89 -3.34 -10.40
CA ILE A 132 35.41 -1.97 -10.63
C ILE A 132 35.94 -1.51 -12.00
N PRO A 133 35.09 -1.24 -13.00
CA PRO A 133 35.55 -0.91 -14.35
C PRO A 133 36.30 0.41 -14.42
N LYS A 134 37.47 0.44 -15.06
CA LYS A 134 38.27 1.67 -15.26
C LYS A 134 37.58 2.70 -16.18
N ARG A 135 36.60 2.25 -16.97
CA ARG A 135 35.80 3.11 -17.87
C ARG A 135 34.56 3.71 -17.20
N GLN A 136 34.15 3.17 -16.05
CA GLN A 136 32.94 3.60 -15.35
C GLN A 136 33.31 4.61 -14.27
N GLN A 137 33.22 5.88 -14.62
CA GLN A 137 33.62 7.01 -13.79
C GLN A 137 32.41 7.79 -13.28
N VAL A 138 32.51 8.42 -12.11
CA VAL A 138 31.48 9.34 -11.60
C VAL A 138 31.70 10.68 -12.29
N ASN A 139 30.97 10.93 -13.37
CA ASN A 139 31.06 12.16 -14.16
C ASN A 139 29.78 12.39 -14.96
N GLY A 140 29.64 13.57 -15.58
CA GLY A 140 28.46 13.98 -16.34
C GLY A 140 28.06 13.00 -17.45
N THR A 141 29.02 12.34 -18.09
CA THR A 141 28.77 11.39 -19.19
C THR A 141 28.15 10.06 -18.72
N GLN A 142 28.29 9.73 -17.43
CA GLN A 142 27.78 8.50 -16.82
C GLN A 142 26.51 8.76 -15.98
N LYS A 143 25.98 9.98 -15.99
CA LYS A 143 24.79 10.36 -15.20
C LYS A 143 23.60 9.44 -15.46
N GLU A 144 23.31 9.13 -16.73
CA GLU A 144 22.19 8.26 -17.10
C GLU A 144 22.36 6.83 -16.59
N GLU A 145 23.59 6.30 -16.54
CA GLU A 145 23.87 4.97 -15.98
C GLU A 145 23.66 4.95 -14.46
N LEU A 146 24.08 6.00 -13.75
CA LEU A 146 23.86 6.14 -12.31
C LEU A 146 22.36 6.23 -11.97
N VAL A 147 21.56 6.95 -12.78
CA VAL A 147 20.10 7.08 -12.56
C VAL A 147 19.38 5.73 -12.64
N LYS A 148 19.89 4.75 -13.39
CA LYS A 148 19.27 3.41 -13.49
C LYS A 148 19.22 2.66 -12.15
N TYR A 149 20.03 3.07 -11.18
CA TYR A 149 20.06 2.47 -9.85
C TYR A 149 18.96 2.99 -8.92
N VAL A 150 18.33 4.11 -9.25
CA VAL A 150 17.20 4.63 -8.47
C VAL A 150 15.87 4.35 -9.16
N SER A 151 14.81 4.23 -8.37
CA SER A 151 13.46 4.07 -8.90
C SER A 151 13.00 5.34 -9.62
N LYS A 152 12.10 5.17 -10.61
CA LYS A 152 11.51 6.30 -11.35
C LYS A 152 10.77 7.26 -10.42
N ASN A 153 10.74 8.53 -10.83
CA ASN A 153 9.93 9.56 -10.19
C ASN A 153 8.46 9.35 -10.56
N ILE A 154 7.58 9.38 -9.57
CA ILE A 154 6.14 9.24 -9.73
C ILE A 154 5.50 10.50 -9.15
N ASP A 155 4.71 11.19 -9.97
CA ASP A 155 3.88 12.31 -9.51
C ASP A 155 2.63 11.76 -8.82
N TYR A 156 2.74 11.54 -7.51
CA TYR A 156 1.64 11.06 -6.70
C TYR A 156 0.53 12.10 -6.54
N VAL A 157 0.85 13.40 -6.49
CA VAL A 157 -0.14 14.44 -6.20
C VAL A 157 -1.17 14.49 -7.32
N SER A 158 -0.72 14.59 -8.58
CA SER A 158 -1.62 14.60 -9.74
C SER A 158 -2.49 13.33 -9.84
N HIS A 159 -1.95 12.17 -9.43
CA HIS A 159 -2.74 10.92 -9.39
C HIS A 159 -3.82 10.91 -8.31
N PHE A 160 -3.58 11.60 -7.18
CA PHE A 160 -4.50 11.58 -6.04
C PHE A 160 -5.50 12.73 -6.04
N GLU A 161 -5.31 13.80 -6.80
CA GLU A 161 -6.27 14.91 -6.88
C GLU A 161 -7.69 14.44 -7.28
N ALA A 162 -7.81 13.63 -8.33
CA ALA A 162 -9.10 13.05 -8.72
C ALA A 162 -9.71 12.17 -7.62
N TYR A 163 -8.88 11.34 -6.98
CA TYR A 163 -9.28 10.49 -5.86
C TYR A 163 -9.76 11.31 -4.65
N TRP A 164 -9.14 12.46 -4.37
CA TRP A 164 -9.53 13.37 -3.29
C TRP A 164 -10.84 14.09 -3.58
N VAL A 165 -11.07 14.54 -4.81
CA VAL A 165 -12.36 15.14 -5.22
C VAL A 165 -13.51 14.17 -4.96
N GLU A 166 -13.38 12.93 -5.39
CA GLU A 166 -14.39 11.89 -5.13
C GLU A 166 -14.58 11.62 -3.64
N ASN A 167 -13.51 11.61 -2.84
CA ASN A 167 -13.62 11.41 -1.39
C ASN A 167 -14.27 12.59 -0.68
N ALA A 168 -14.06 13.81 -1.14
CA ALA A 168 -14.72 15.00 -0.61
C ALA A 168 -16.23 14.90 -0.82
N ILE A 169 -16.67 14.53 -2.03
CA ILE A 169 -18.09 14.30 -2.34
C ILE A 169 -18.70 13.25 -1.41
N LEU A 170 -17.99 12.14 -1.17
CA LEU A 170 -18.45 11.10 -0.25
C LEU A 170 -18.50 11.58 1.21
N SER A 171 -17.52 12.37 1.64
CA SER A 171 -17.43 12.83 3.03
C SER A 171 -18.51 13.86 3.38
N ASP A 172 -18.98 14.65 2.40
CA ASP A 172 -20.08 15.61 2.59
C ASP A 172 -21.45 14.93 2.74
N GLY A 173 -21.61 13.71 2.23
CA GLY A 173 -22.87 12.96 2.28
C GLY A 173 -23.09 12.27 3.63
N ASN A 174 -24.25 12.50 4.27
CA ASN A 174 -24.59 11.81 5.53
C ASN A 174 -24.86 10.31 5.35
N PHE A 175 -25.40 9.90 4.20
CA PHE A 175 -25.72 8.51 3.87
C PHE A 175 -25.29 8.22 2.44
N ALA A 176 -24.95 6.96 2.16
CA ALA A 176 -24.74 6.49 0.80
C ALA A 176 -25.96 5.66 0.36
N PHE A 177 -26.70 6.18 -0.62
CA PHE A 177 -27.76 5.44 -1.30
C PHE A 177 -27.20 4.83 -2.57
N ILE A 178 -27.11 3.51 -2.61
CA ILE A 178 -26.60 2.74 -3.74
C ILE A 178 -27.79 2.16 -4.49
N VAL A 179 -27.83 2.34 -5.81
CA VAL A 179 -28.89 1.79 -6.65
C VAL A 179 -28.34 0.62 -7.45
N SER A 180 -28.94 -0.56 -7.26
CA SER A 180 -28.70 -1.75 -8.09
C SER A 180 -29.84 -1.88 -9.10
N GLY A 181 -29.53 -1.75 -10.38
CA GLY A 181 -30.52 -1.85 -11.45
C GLY A 181 -30.85 -3.30 -11.83
N LYS A 182 -31.98 -3.44 -12.53
CA LYS A 182 -32.45 -4.72 -13.07
C LYS A 182 -31.41 -5.43 -13.93
N GLU A 183 -30.64 -4.69 -14.74
CA GLU A 183 -29.60 -5.27 -15.59
C GLU A 183 -28.47 -5.89 -14.76
N GLU A 184 -27.96 -5.21 -13.73
CA GLU A 184 -26.95 -5.79 -12.83
C GLU A 184 -27.48 -7.01 -12.10
N ILE A 185 -28.73 -6.96 -11.63
CA ILE A 185 -29.38 -8.05 -10.90
C ILE A 185 -29.52 -9.29 -11.77
N GLN A 186 -30.07 -9.14 -12.98
CA GLN A 186 -30.24 -10.24 -13.93
C GLN A 186 -28.91 -10.85 -14.36
N LYS A 187 -27.85 -10.04 -14.45
CA LYS A 187 -26.50 -10.51 -14.80
C LYS A 187 -25.70 -11.03 -13.60
N LYS A 188 -26.24 -10.98 -12.38
CA LYS A 188 -25.49 -11.23 -11.14
C LYS A 188 -24.18 -10.43 -11.05
N ASN A 189 -24.23 -9.18 -11.50
CA ASN A 189 -23.09 -8.28 -11.46
C ASN A 189 -23.05 -7.52 -10.12
N TYR A 190 -22.12 -7.88 -9.25
CA TYR A 190 -21.90 -7.22 -7.96
C TYR A 190 -20.75 -6.21 -7.99
N THR A 191 -20.02 -6.11 -9.10
CA THR A 191 -18.79 -5.33 -9.20
C THR A 191 -18.96 -3.87 -8.79
N PRO A 192 -20.00 -3.13 -9.23
CA PRO A 192 -20.16 -1.72 -8.83
C PRO A 192 -20.29 -1.55 -7.31
N LEU A 193 -21.09 -2.40 -6.67
CA LEU A 193 -21.28 -2.40 -5.22
C LEU A 193 -19.99 -2.82 -4.49
N ALA A 194 -19.34 -3.90 -4.96
CA ALA A 194 -18.08 -4.39 -4.39
C ALA A 194 -16.96 -3.35 -4.46
N ASP A 195 -16.83 -2.64 -5.58
CA ASP A 195 -15.81 -1.60 -5.76
C ASP A 195 -16.05 -0.40 -4.85
N LEU A 196 -17.31 0.01 -4.66
CA LEU A 196 -17.66 1.06 -3.70
C LEU A 196 -17.35 0.65 -2.26
N ILE A 197 -17.79 -0.54 -1.83
CA ILE A 197 -17.49 -1.06 -0.48
C ILE A 197 -15.97 -1.21 -0.26
N LYS A 198 -15.24 -1.67 -1.28
CA LYS A 198 -13.77 -1.73 -1.24
C LYS A 198 -13.15 -0.35 -1.11
N ARG A 199 -13.66 0.65 -1.84
CA ARG A 199 -13.18 2.03 -1.78
C ARG A 199 -13.39 2.64 -0.39
N ILE A 200 -14.63 2.66 0.12
CA ILE A 200 -14.94 3.25 1.44
C ILE A 200 -14.20 2.50 2.56
N SER A 201 -14.05 1.18 2.44
CA SER A 201 -13.36 0.39 3.46
C SER A 201 -11.83 0.56 3.47
N SER A 202 -11.24 1.07 2.38
CA SER A 202 -9.80 1.30 2.27
C SER A 202 -9.38 2.67 2.81
N ASN A 203 -10.32 3.63 2.86
CA ASN A 203 -10.10 4.94 3.46
C ASN A 203 -10.61 4.95 4.91
N LYS A 204 -9.74 5.19 5.90
CA LYS A 204 -10.10 5.14 7.33
C LYS A 204 -11.17 6.16 7.73
N ILE A 205 -11.21 7.32 7.07
CA ILE A 205 -12.22 8.35 7.33
C ILE A 205 -13.57 7.86 6.81
N LEU A 206 -13.64 7.41 5.54
CA LEU A 206 -14.87 6.90 4.96
C LEU A 206 -15.36 5.61 5.66
N LEU A 207 -14.44 4.73 6.06
CA LEU A 207 -14.74 3.52 6.83
C LEU A 207 -15.45 3.86 8.15
N SER A 208 -15.00 4.90 8.86
CA SER A 208 -15.66 5.33 10.09
C SER A 208 -16.96 6.07 9.80
N HIS A 209 -16.96 6.92 8.77
CA HIS A 209 -18.09 7.77 8.40
C HIS A 209 -19.31 6.98 7.95
N TYR A 210 -19.12 5.93 7.15
CA TYR A 210 -20.20 5.13 6.58
C TYR A 210 -20.59 3.89 7.38
N ARG A 211 -20.11 3.75 8.63
CA ARG A 211 -20.61 2.72 9.54
C ARG A 211 -22.12 2.86 9.69
N GLU A 212 -22.88 1.82 9.37
CA GLU A 212 -24.35 1.80 9.48
C GLU A 212 -25.06 2.92 8.69
N ARG A 213 -24.49 3.35 7.55
CA ARG A 213 -25.00 4.48 6.74
C ARG A 213 -25.09 4.21 5.23
N VAL A 214 -25.05 2.95 4.82
CA VAL A 214 -25.26 2.52 3.43
C VAL A 214 -26.65 1.89 3.28
N GLU A 215 -27.43 2.41 2.36
CA GLU A 215 -28.70 1.82 1.93
C GLU A 215 -28.57 1.32 0.49
N ILE A 216 -29.14 0.16 0.18
CA ILE A 216 -29.15 -0.40 -1.17
C ILE A 216 -30.59 -0.44 -1.68
N SER A 217 -30.86 0.30 -2.74
CA SER A 217 -32.14 0.33 -3.44
C SER A 217 -32.08 -0.51 -4.70
N ILE A 218 -33.18 -1.18 -5.02
CA ILE A 218 -33.34 -1.93 -6.26
C ILE A 218 -34.22 -1.13 -7.22
N HIS A 219 -33.79 -1.03 -8.48
CA HIS A 219 -34.47 -0.27 -9.53
C HIS A 219 -34.75 -1.12 -10.77
N GLY A 220 -35.80 -0.78 -11.52
CA GLY A 220 -36.14 -1.41 -12.81
C GLY A 220 -37.23 -2.50 -12.74
N TYR A 221 -37.89 -2.63 -11.60
CA TYR A 221 -39.00 -3.58 -11.36
C TYR A 221 -40.33 -2.86 -11.03
N GLU A 222 -40.44 -1.57 -11.34
CA GLU A 222 -41.59 -0.74 -10.99
C GLU A 222 -42.91 -1.19 -11.64
N ASP A 223 -42.83 -1.87 -12.79
CA ASP A 223 -43.98 -2.44 -13.52
C ASP A 223 -44.30 -3.90 -13.12
N ASP A 224 -43.52 -4.52 -12.22
CA ASP A 224 -43.81 -5.87 -11.72
C ASP A 224 -44.84 -5.80 -10.58
N ASN A 225 -45.91 -6.58 -10.68
CA ASN A 225 -46.97 -6.60 -9.67
C ASN A 225 -46.59 -7.36 -8.38
N ARG A 226 -45.44 -8.02 -8.37
CA ARG A 226 -44.91 -8.77 -7.23
C ARG A 226 -44.03 -7.88 -6.37
N GLU A 227 -43.94 -8.20 -5.08
CA GLU A 227 -42.94 -7.58 -4.20
C GLU A 227 -41.52 -8.03 -4.59
N LEU A 228 -40.51 -7.21 -4.33
CA LEU A 228 -39.11 -7.51 -4.70
C LEU A 228 -38.63 -8.87 -4.18
N TYR A 229 -39.03 -9.25 -2.95
CA TYR A 229 -38.69 -10.54 -2.36
C TYR A 229 -39.45 -11.73 -2.97
N GLU A 230 -40.37 -11.51 -3.91
CA GLU A 230 -41.12 -12.53 -4.65
C GLU A 230 -40.57 -12.73 -6.07
N ILE A 231 -39.70 -11.83 -6.55
CA ILE A 231 -39.07 -11.90 -7.86
C ILE A 231 -37.82 -12.79 -7.77
N GLU A 232 -37.75 -13.83 -8.60
CA GLU A 232 -36.75 -14.90 -8.47
C GLU A 232 -35.30 -14.40 -8.66
N GLU A 233 -35.05 -13.59 -9.69
CA GLU A 233 -33.73 -13.03 -9.95
C GLU A 233 -33.29 -12.04 -8.86
N VAL A 234 -34.23 -11.26 -8.29
CA VAL A 234 -33.96 -10.34 -7.18
C VAL A 234 -33.63 -11.13 -5.92
N GLN A 235 -34.44 -12.14 -5.57
CA GLN A 235 -34.16 -13.00 -4.43
C GLN A 235 -32.80 -13.68 -4.55
N SER A 236 -32.47 -14.23 -5.73
CA SER A 236 -31.19 -14.89 -5.94
C SER A 236 -30.04 -13.90 -5.78
N TRP A 237 -30.17 -12.69 -6.32
CA TRP A 237 -29.12 -11.67 -6.22
C TRP A 237 -28.90 -11.21 -4.77
N VAL A 238 -30.00 -10.92 -4.07
CA VAL A 238 -29.98 -10.47 -2.67
C VAL A 238 -29.40 -11.53 -1.74
N LYS A 239 -29.71 -12.82 -1.94
CA LYS A 239 -29.14 -13.92 -1.15
C LYS A 239 -27.62 -14.06 -1.30
N ASP A 240 -27.13 -13.86 -2.52
CA ASP A 240 -25.72 -14.06 -2.85
C ASP A 240 -24.86 -12.82 -2.52
N VAL A 241 -25.47 -11.66 -2.21
CA VAL A 241 -24.76 -10.36 -2.10
C VAL A 241 -23.61 -10.38 -1.09
N PHE A 242 -23.78 -10.97 0.09
CA PHE A 242 -22.74 -11.00 1.14
C PHE A 242 -21.57 -11.93 0.79
N PHE A 243 -21.78 -12.89 -0.12
CA PHE A 243 -20.70 -13.70 -0.65
C PHE A 243 -19.82 -12.89 -1.62
N HIS A 244 -20.45 -12.03 -2.43
CA HIS A 244 -19.75 -11.23 -3.44
C HIS A 244 -19.25 -9.87 -2.95
N VAL A 245 -19.81 -9.35 -1.85
CA VAL A 245 -19.52 -8.03 -1.28
C VAL A 245 -19.15 -8.19 0.20
N PRO A 246 -17.95 -8.71 0.51
CA PRO A 246 -17.56 -9.00 1.88
C PRO A 246 -17.38 -7.72 2.71
N GLY A 247 -17.92 -7.73 3.92
CA GLY A 247 -17.94 -6.62 4.86
C GLY A 247 -19.11 -5.67 4.71
N LEU A 248 -20.08 -5.98 3.84
CA LEU A 248 -21.27 -5.17 3.63
C LEU A 248 -22.05 -4.97 4.93
N SER A 249 -22.13 -5.98 5.81
CA SER A 249 -22.86 -5.88 7.08
C SER A 249 -22.43 -4.66 7.90
N TYR A 250 -21.13 -4.36 7.96
CA TYR A 250 -20.62 -3.22 8.74
C TYR A 250 -21.17 -1.85 8.27
N PHE A 251 -21.54 -1.75 6.99
CA PHE A 251 -21.95 -0.49 6.38
C PHE A 251 -23.46 -0.32 6.31
N LEU A 252 -24.24 -1.40 6.28
CA LEU A 252 -25.68 -1.33 6.05
C LEU A 252 -26.40 -0.55 7.15
N ILE A 253 -27.31 0.36 6.75
CA ILE A 253 -28.29 0.91 7.67
C ILE A 253 -29.07 -0.25 8.30
N ASN A 254 -29.16 -0.23 9.62
CA ASN A 254 -29.72 -1.32 10.43
C ASN A 254 -30.67 -0.75 11.51
N ASN A 255 -31.47 0.24 11.13
CA ASN A 255 -32.55 0.79 11.93
C ASN A 255 -33.91 0.61 11.21
N ASP A 256 -34.99 1.15 11.77
CA ASP A 256 -36.34 1.01 11.21
C ASP A 256 -36.51 1.51 9.76
N GLN A 257 -35.59 2.34 9.25
CA GLN A 257 -35.60 2.81 7.86
C GLN A 257 -34.85 1.88 6.90
N SER A 258 -34.21 0.82 7.40
CA SER A 258 -33.48 -0.12 6.56
C SER A 258 -34.42 -0.86 5.62
N HIS A 259 -34.31 -0.60 4.33
CA HIS A 259 -35.11 -1.29 3.31
C HIS A 259 -34.38 -2.54 2.84
N PHE A 260 -33.08 -2.45 2.57
CA PHE A 260 -32.29 -3.56 2.07
C PHE A 260 -32.17 -4.70 3.07
N LEU A 261 -31.93 -4.42 4.36
CA LEU A 261 -31.79 -5.47 5.36
C LEU A 261 -33.10 -6.26 5.53
N LYS A 262 -34.24 -5.57 5.44
CA LYS A 262 -35.57 -6.20 5.43
C LYS A 262 -35.78 -7.01 4.15
N LEU A 263 -35.41 -6.48 2.99
CA LEU A 263 -35.48 -7.23 1.73
C LEU A 263 -34.61 -8.49 1.77
N PHE A 264 -33.42 -8.41 2.35
CA PHE A 264 -32.52 -9.56 2.56
C PHE A 264 -33.18 -10.60 3.47
N PHE A 265 -33.73 -10.16 4.60
CA PHE A 265 -34.46 -11.06 5.50
C PHE A 265 -35.65 -11.73 4.80
N LEU A 266 -36.52 -10.96 4.14
CA LEU A 266 -37.71 -11.45 3.45
C LEU A 266 -37.36 -12.42 2.32
N SER A 267 -36.30 -12.13 1.55
CA SER A 267 -35.84 -13.02 0.48
C SER A 267 -35.41 -14.39 1.02
N ASN A 268 -34.90 -14.45 2.25
CA ASN A 268 -34.48 -15.68 2.91
C ASN A 268 -35.62 -16.46 3.59
N ILE A 269 -36.85 -15.94 3.61
CA ILE A 269 -38.02 -16.68 4.13
C ILE A 269 -38.52 -17.65 3.05
N PRO A 270 -38.51 -18.98 3.30
CA PRO A 270 -39.08 -19.94 2.36
C PRO A 270 -40.56 -19.65 2.12
N ASN A 271 -40.99 -19.62 0.86
CA ASN A 271 -42.40 -19.47 0.51
C ASN A 271 -43.05 -18.18 1.06
N ALA A 272 -42.29 -17.09 1.20
CA ALA A 272 -42.76 -15.81 1.76
C ALA A 272 -44.10 -15.31 1.15
N ALA A 273 -44.25 -15.48 -0.17
CA ALA A 273 -45.47 -15.13 -0.92
C ALA A 273 -46.70 -15.92 -0.48
N THR A 274 -46.53 -17.19 -0.09
CA THR A 274 -47.62 -18.12 0.27
C THR A 274 -47.94 -18.09 1.76
N VAL A 275 -47.04 -17.60 2.61
CA VAL A 275 -47.27 -17.45 4.06
C VAL A 275 -47.67 -16.03 4.47
N ARG A 276 -47.82 -15.10 3.50
CA ARG A 276 -48.29 -13.74 3.78
C ARG A 276 -49.80 -13.71 4.02
N ILE A 277 -50.22 -13.03 5.08
CA ILE A 277 -51.61 -12.82 5.45
C ILE A 277 -51.86 -11.31 5.43
N GLN A 278 -52.80 -10.87 4.60
CA GLN A 278 -53.24 -9.49 4.59
C GLN A 278 -54.20 -9.22 5.75
N ARG A 279 -53.93 -8.17 6.53
CA ARG A 279 -54.82 -7.66 7.58
C ARG A 279 -54.94 -6.15 7.44
N GLY A 280 -56.03 -5.69 6.84
CA GLY A 280 -56.19 -4.29 6.46
C GLY A 280 -55.18 -3.89 5.36
N GLU A 281 -54.49 -2.78 5.56
CA GLU A 281 -53.46 -2.27 4.64
C GLU A 281 -52.07 -2.89 4.85
N ARG A 282 -51.93 -3.82 5.82
CA ARG A 282 -50.64 -4.43 6.16
C ARG A 282 -50.60 -5.91 5.79
N TYR A 283 -49.43 -6.35 5.34
CA TYR A 283 -49.11 -7.76 5.16
C TYR A 283 -48.31 -8.29 6.36
N PHE A 284 -48.65 -9.48 6.81
CA PHE A 284 -47.96 -10.18 7.89
C PHE A 284 -47.36 -11.47 7.33
N ILE A 285 -46.08 -11.70 7.55
CA ILE A 285 -45.38 -12.91 7.09
C ILE A 285 -45.02 -13.74 8.31
N SER A 286 -45.44 -15.01 8.32
CA SER A 286 -45.06 -15.96 9.36
C SER A 286 -43.73 -16.63 9.00
N TYR A 287 -42.80 -16.70 9.95
CA TYR A 287 -41.50 -17.34 9.76
C TYR A 287 -41.10 -18.10 11.04
N SER A 288 -40.20 -19.08 10.89
CA SER A 288 -39.66 -19.85 12.02
C SER A 288 -38.46 -19.14 12.65
N SER A 289 -38.21 -19.39 13.94
CA SER A 289 -36.99 -18.91 14.61
C SER A 289 -35.71 -19.39 13.91
N GLU A 290 -35.74 -20.58 13.30
CA GLU A 290 -34.62 -21.11 12.52
C GLU A 290 -34.28 -20.22 11.30
N THR A 291 -35.30 -19.62 10.67
CA THR A 291 -35.11 -18.76 9.49
C THR A 291 -34.35 -17.49 9.86
N ILE A 292 -34.74 -16.83 10.96
CA ILE A 292 -34.05 -15.62 11.40
C ILE A 292 -32.66 -15.91 11.95
N CYS A 293 -32.44 -17.05 12.62
CA CYS A 293 -31.09 -17.46 13.04
C CYS A 293 -30.14 -17.58 11.84
N LYS A 294 -30.55 -18.23 10.74
CA LYS A 294 -29.73 -18.36 9.53
C LYS A 294 -29.37 -16.99 8.92
N VAL A 295 -30.31 -16.05 8.92
CA VAL A 295 -30.07 -14.69 8.42
C VAL A 295 -29.06 -13.96 9.30
N LEU A 296 -29.22 -14.01 10.63
CA LEU A 296 -28.29 -13.39 11.57
C LEU A 296 -26.89 -14.03 11.50
N GLU A 297 -26.80 -15.34 11.32
CA GLU A 297 -25.52 -16.04 11.13
C GLU A 297 -24.74 -15.50 9.93
N ILE A 298 -25.40 -15.27 8.79
CA ILE A 298 -24.76 -14.68 7.60
C ILE A 298 -24.25 -13.26 7.91
N LEU A 299 -25.12 -12.43 8.48
CA LEU A 299 -24.81 -11.02 8.77
C LEU A 299 -23.67 -10.89 9.77
N PHE A 300 -23.73 -11.64 10.87
CA PHE A 300 -22.74 -11.60 11.94
C PHE A 300 -21.42 -12.24 11.51
N HIS A 301 -21.46 -13.31 10.71
CA HIS A 301 -20.25 -13.87 10.14
C HIS A 301 -19.53 -12.87 9.24
N ASP A 302 -20.25 -12.20 8.32
CA ASP A 302 -19.69 -11.16 7.46
C ASP A 302 -19.10 -9.99 8.27
N LEU A 303 -19.87 -9.48 9.24
CA LEU A 303 -19.46 -8.40 10.15
C LEU A 303 -18.20 -8.76 10.92
N ASN A 304 -18.19 -9.90 11.62
CA ASN A 304 -17.07 -10.34 12.45
C ASN A 304 -15.81 -10.63 11.63
N SER A 305 -15.98 -11.22 10.45
CA SER A 305 -14.88 -11.44 9.52
C SER A 305 -14.28 -10.11 9.06
N PHE A 306 -15.12 -9.14 8.74
CA PHE A 306 -14.68 -7.82 8.30
C PHE A 306 -14.01 -7.00 9.41
N THR A 307 -14.63 -6.89 10.58
CA THR A 307 -14.07 -6.13 11.71
C THR A 307 -12.71 -6.70 12.15
N ARG A 308 -12.57 -8.03 12.22
CA ARG A 308 -11.29 -8.69 12.50
C ARG A 308 -10.24 -8.37 11.46
N ARG A 309 -10.56 -8.47 10.16
CA ARG A 309 -9.62 -8.12 9.07
C ARG A 309 -9.20 -6.65 9.10
N LYS A 310 -10.08 -5.75 9.53
CA LYS A 310 -9.82 -4.31 9.62
C LYS A 310 -9.20 -3.89 10.96
N GLY A 311 -9.03 -4.79 11.91
CA GLY A 311 -8.52 -4.49 13.25
C GLY A 311 -9.45 -3.57 14.04
N LEU A 312 -10.76 -3.66 13.82
CA LEU A 312 -11.77 -2.91 14.58
C LEU A 312 -12.08 -3.65 15.89
N GLY A 313 -12.35 -2.90 16.96
CA GLY A 313 -12.65 -3.46 18.27
C GLY A 313 -13.92 -4.32 18.29
N GLU A 314 -13.94 -5.33 19.15
CA GLU A 314 -15.08 -6.25 19.31
C GLU A 314 -16.36 -5.52 19.72
N GLU A 315 -16.24 -4.46 20.52
CA GLU A 315 -17.36 -3.60 20.94
C GLU A 315 -18.16 -3.04 19.75
N ILE A 316 -17.48 -2.67 18.67
CA ILE A 316 -18.13 -2.15 17.45
C ILE A 316 -18.96 -3.25 16.78
N ALA A 317 -18.40 -4.46 16.69
CA ALA A 317 -19.14 -5.58 16.10
C ALA A 317 -20.35 -5.96 16.96
N CYS A 318 -20.22 -5.93 18.29
CA CYS A 318 -21.33 -6.17 19.22
C CYS A 318 -22.43 -5.11 19.07
N GLU A 319 -22.07 -3.82 19.02
CA GLU A 319 -23.02 -2.72 18.83
C GLU A 319 -23.82 -2.86 17.53
N ILE A 320 -23.13 -3.05 16.41
CA ILE A 320 -23.76 -3.24 15.09
C ILE A 320 -24.64 -4.49 15.07
N SER A 321 -24.19 -5.59 15.71
CA SER A 321 -24.96 -6.84 15.81
C SER A 321 -26.27 -6.63 16.56
N LYS A 322 -26.24 -5.83 17.64
CA LYS A 322 -27.44 -5.46 18.40
C LYS A 322 -28.40 -4.65 17.54
N HIS A 323 -27.95 -3.59 16.89
CA HIS A 323 -28.80 -2.78 16.02
C HIS A 323 -29.44 -3.61 14.89
N MET A 324 -28.69 -4.50 14.23
CA MET A 324 -29.24 -5.40 13.21
C MET A 324 -30.32 -6.33 13.75
N ALA A 325 -30.08 -6.94 14.91
CA ALA A 325 -31.04 -7.87 15.49
C ALA A 325 -32.31 -7.14 15.95
N GLU A 326 -32.18 -5.95 16.51
CA GLU A 326 -33.29 -5.07 16.86
C GLU A 326 -34.11 -4.68 15.62
N CYS A 327 -33.44 -4.26 14.54
CA CYS A 327 -34.07 -3.91 13.27
C CYS A 327 -34.87 -5.06 12.65
N LEU A 328 -34.37 -6.30 12.71
CA LEU A 328 -35.01 -7.45 12.10
C LEU A 328 -36.10 -8.07 12.97
N THR A 329 -35.96 -8.02 14.30
CA THR A 329 -36.90 -8.65 15.23
C THR A 329 -37.94 -7.69 15.81
N GLY A 330 -37.67 -6.38 15.75
CA GLY A 330 -38.45 -5.35 16.44
C GLY A 330 -38.36 -5.43 17.97
N LYS A 331 -37.41 -6.19 18.52
CA LYS A 331 -37.23 -6.38 19.97
C LYS A 331 -35.80 -6.00 20.37
N SER A 332 -35.67 -5.28 21.49
CA SER A 332 -34.36 -5.06 22.09
C SER A 332 -33.78 -6.37 22.60
N ILE A 333 -32.52 -6.63 22.23
CA ILE A 333 -31.79 -7.84 22.63
C ILE A 333 -30.70 -7.40 23.60
N GLU A 334 -30.73 -7.93 24.82
CA GLU A 334 -29.61 -7.82 25.77
C GLU A 334 -28.59 -8.91 25.41
N PHE A 335 -27.35 -8.50 25.16
CA PHE A 335 -26.21 -9.37 24.87
C PHE A 335 -25.38 -9.60 26.13
#